data_AF-A0A3N5MN75-F1
#
_entry.id   AF-A0A3N5MN75-F1
#
_cell.length_a   1.000
_cell.length_b   1.000
_cell.length_c   1.000
_cell.angle_alpha   90.00
_cell.angle_beta   90.00
_cell.angle_gamma   90.00
#
_symmetry.space_group_name_H-M   'P 1'
#
loop_
_entity.id
_entity.type
_entity.pdbx_description
1 polymer ?
#
loop_
_entity_poly.entity_id
_entity_poly.type
_entity_poly.pdbx_seq_one_letter_code
_entity_poly.pdbx_strand_id
1 'polypeptide(L)'
;MARPLRIEYDGALYHITSRGNARKPIFKDDEDREAFLEILYNTNIRYNWICHAYCLMNNHYHLIIETPDGNLSRGMRQLNGVYTQAFNRRHKRVGHIFQGRYKAIVIQKESHLLEVSRYVVLNPVRARAVIHPDQWRWSSYRATAGMEKPHACLTTNWILG
;
A
#
# COMPACT_ATOMS: atom_id res chain seq x y z
N MET A 1 -0.71 -28.01 2.00
CA MET A 1 -1.92 -27.36 1.45
C MET A 1 -1.57 -26.69 0.14
N ALA A 2 -2.35 -26.95 -0.92
CA ALA A 2 -2.24 -26.22 -2.18
C ALA A 2 -2.52 -24.74 -1.92
N ARG A 3 -1.66 -23.86 -2.44
CA ARG A 3 -1.82 -22.41 -2.27
C ARG A 3 -2.93 -21.93 -3.21
N PRO A 4 -3.91 -21.15 -2.72
CA PRO A 4 -4.89 -20.53 -3.61
C PRO A 4 -4.18 -19.70 -4.68
N LEU A 5 -4.64 -19.83 -5.92
CA LEU A 5 -4.21 -19.01 -7.04
C LEU A 5 -4.54 -17.55 -6.75
N ARG A 6 -3.66 -16.64 -7.18
CA ARG A 6 -3.97 -15.22 -7.19
C ARG A 6 -4.74 -14.93 -8.47
N ILE A 7 -5.88 -14.28 -8.32
CA ILE A 7 -6.67 -13.81 -9.46
C ILE A 7 -5.93 -12.59 -10.01
N GLU A 8 -5.39 -12.72 -11.22
CA GLU A 8 -4.68 -11.68 -11.96
C GLU A 8 -5.28 -11.59 -13.36
N TYR A 9 -5.70 -10.39 -13.74
CA TYR A 9 -6.22 -10.05 -15.06
C TYR A 9 -6.03 -8.55 -15.32
N ASP A 10 -6.09 -8.15 -16.58
CA ASP A 10 -5.86 -6.78 -17.01
C ASP A 10 -6.93 -5.83 -16.45
N GLY A 11 -6.50 -4.68 -15.94
CA GLY A 11 -7.37 -3.69 -15.29
C GLY A 11 -7.90 -4.10 -13.91
N ALA A 12 -7.41 -5.20 -13.32
CA ALA A 12 -7.87 -5.64 -12.00
C ALA A 12 -7.51 -4.63 -10.90
N LEU A 13 -8.47 -4.38 -10.00
CA LEU A 13 -8.32 -3.51 -8.84
C LEU A 13 -8.21 -4.34 -7.55
N TYR A 14 -7.25 -4.02 -6.69
CA TYR A 14 -6.93 -4.82 -5.51
C TYR A 14 -6.89 -4.01 -4.22
N HIS A 15 -7.48 -4.56 -3.16
CA HIS A 15 -7.10 -4.23 -1.78
C HIS A 15 -5.94 -5.12 -1.36
N ILE A 16 -4.77 -4.51 -1.16
CA ILE A 16 -3.55 -5.22 -0.79
C ILE A 16 -3.21 -4.93 0.67
N THR A 17 -2.83 -5.98 1.40
CA THR A 17 -2.26 -5.84 2.75
C THR A 17 -1.02 -6.70 2.92
N SER A 18 -0.01 -6.16 3.60
CA SER A 18 1.15 -6.92 4.06
C SER A 18 1.54 -6.48 5.46
N ARG A 19 2.00 -7.43 6.28
CA ARG A 19 2.26 -7.23 7.70
C ARG A 19 3.65 -7.75 8.07
N GLY A 20 4.27 -7.09 9.04
CA GLY A 20 5.57 -7.45 9.58
C GLY A 20 5.60 -8.83 10.22
N ASN A 21 6.74 -9.49 10.10
CA ASN A 21 7.03 -10.77 10.73
C ASN A 21 6.87 -10.65 12.25
N ALA A 22 6.18 -11.61 12.87
CA ALA A 22 5.78 -11.54 14.28
C ALA A 22 5.04 -10.23 14.67
N ARG A 23 4.30 -9.61 13.73
CA ARG A 23 3.62 -8.30 13.90
C ARG A 23 4.56 -7.16 14.29
N LYS A 24 5.87 -7.32 14.08
CA LYS A 24 6.87 -6.28 14.38
C LYS A 24 6.72 -5.08 13.44
N PRO A 25 7.20 -3.89 13.86
CA PRO A 25 7.21 -2.73 12.99
C PRO A 25 7.92 -3.01 11.66
N ILE A 26 7.28 -2.60 10.58
CA ILE A 26 7.87 -2.57 9.24
C ILE A 26 8.36 -1.17 8.89
N PHE A 27 7.90 -0.13 9.61
CA PHE A 27 8.44 1.22 9.59
C PHE A 27 8.84 1.57 11.02
N LYS A 28 10.10 1.95 11.26
CA LYS A 28 10.54 2.41 12.58
C LYS A 28 10.36 3.90 12.76
N ASP A 29 10.43 4.64 11.67
CA ASP A 29 10.37 6.10 11.62
C ASP A 29 9.80 6.56 10.28
N ASP A 30 9.80 7.88 10.08
CA ASP A 30 9.21 8.53 8.92
C ASP A 30 10.07 8.36 7.67
N GLU A 31 11.40 8.27 7.80
CA GLU A 31 12.32 7.97 6.70
C GLU A 31 12.04 6.58 6.08
N ASP A 32 11.67 5.58 6.89
CA ASP A 32 11.24 4.27 6.37
C ASP A 32 9.96 4.38 5.53
N ARG A 33 9.04 5.27 5.91
CA ARG A 33 7.76 5.46 5.19
C ARG A 33 7.96 6.23 3.90
N GLU A 34 8.81 7.25 3.91
CA GLU A 34 9.22 7.99 2.72
C GLU A 34 9.90 7.06 1.72
N ALA A 35 10.86 6.24 2.17
CA ALA A 35 11.52 5.25 1.33
C ALA A 35 10.51 4.25 0.72
N PHE A 36 9.51 3.82 1.48
CA PHE A 36 8.46 2.94 0.96
C PHE A 36 7.60 3.61 -0.11
N LEU A 37 7.18 4.87 0.08
CA LEU A 37 6.38 5.60 -0.90
C LEU A 37 7.17 5.86 -2.19
N GLU A 38 8.48 6.11 -2.08
CA GLU A 38 9.36 6.25 -3.24
C GLU A 38 9.52 4.92 -4.00
N ILE A 39 9.71 3.81 -3.28
CA ILE A 39 9.76 2.48 -3.91
C ILE A 39 8.42 2.12 -4.55
N LEU A 40 7.29 2.49 -3.93
CA LEU A 40 5.96 2.33 -4.49
C LEU A 40 5.80 3.15 -5.78
N TYR A 41 6.22 4.41 -5.79
CA TYR A 41 6.21 5.24 -6.99
C TYR A 41 7.01 4.61 -8.14
N ASN A 42 8.23 4.16 -7.86
CA ASN A 42 9.07 3.48 -8.86
C ASN A 42 8.46 2.14 -9.32
N THR A 43 7.76 1.43 -8.43
CA THR A 43 7.02 0.21 -8.78
C THR A 43 5.84 0.55 -9.69
N ASN A 44 5.12 1.64 -9.42
CA ASN A 44 4.01 2.08 -10.25
C ASN A 44 4.46 2.37 -11.67
N ILE A 45 5.55 3.12 -11.85
CA ILE A 45 6.12 3.39 -13.17
C ILE A 45 6.53 2.08 -13.86
N ARG A 46 7.25 1.21 -13.15
CA ARG A 46 7.82 0.00 -13.73
C ARG A 46 6.78 -1.03 -14.19
N TYR A 47 5.65 -1.10 -13.49
CA TYR A 47 4.60 -2.09 -13.72
C TYR A 47 3.29 -1.48 -14.18
N ASN A 48 3.30 -0.20 -14.58
CA ASN A 48 2.12 0.54 -15.02
C ASN A 48 0.98 0.52 -13.97
N TRP A 49 1.30 0.52 -12.68
CA TRP A 49 0.26 0.49 -11.63
C TRP A 49 -0.34 1.87 -11.40
N ILE A 50 -1.62 1.87 -11.06
CA ILE A 50 -2.33 3.05 -10.59
C ILE A 50 -2.67 2.84 -9.12
N CYS A 51 -2.14 3.69 -8.24
CA CYS A 51 -2.47 3.64 -6.82
C CYS A 51 -3.56 4.67 -6.50
N HIS A 52 -4.71 4.18 -6.04
CA HIS A 52 -5.86 5.01 -5.70
C HIS A 52 -5.88 5.45 -4.24
N ALA A 53 -5.33 4.64 -3.34
CA ALA A 53 -5.23 4.96 -1.92
C ALA A 53 -4.13 4.15 -1.24
N TYR A 54 -3.59 4.68 -0.14
CA TYR A 54 -2.65 3.97 0.72
C TYR A 54 -2.85 4.33 2.20
N CYS A 55 -2.41 3.44 3.08
CA CYS A 55 -2.23 3.72 4.51
C CYS A 55 -1.07 2.89 5.06
N LEU A 56 -0.03 3.55 5.56
CA LEU A 56 1.15 2.95 6.15
C LEU A 56 1.02 2.97 7.67
N MET A 57 0.75 1.82 8.26
CA MET A 57 0.71 1.61 9.71
C MET A 57 2.07 1.09 10.19
N ASN A 58 2.38 1.23 11.48
CA ASN A 58 3.70 0.86 12.01
C ASN A 58 4.16 -0.56 11.65
N ASN A 59 3.25 -1.55 11.67
CA ASN A 59 3.57 -2.96 11.40
C ASN A 59 2.90 -3.55 10.16
N HIS A 60 2.18 -2.77 9.36
CA HIS A 60 1.54 -3.23 8.13
C HIS A 60 1.20 -2.06 7.21
N TYR A 61 0.91 -2.33 5.95
CA TYR A 61 0.37 -1.33 5.04
C TYR A 61 -0.89 -1.84 4.36
N HIS A 62 -1.70 -0.89 3.87
CA HIS A 62 -2.83 -1.10 2.99
C HIS A 62 -2.59 -0.31 1.70
N LEU A 63 -2.82 -0.92 0.54
CA LEU A 63 -2.81 -0.24 -0.77
C LEU A 63 -4.09 -0.58 -1.54
N ILE A 64 -4.57 0.38 -2.31
CA ILE A 64 -5.56 0.18 -3.38
C ILE A 64 -4.85 0.38 -4.70
N ILE A 65 -4.62 -0.71 -5.43
CA ILE A 65 -3.82 -0.74 -6.66
C ILE A 65 -4.66 -1.32 -7.79
N GLU A 66 -4.74 -0.59 -8.90
CA GLU A 66 -5.17 -1.12 -10.19
C GLU A 66 -3.95 -1.55 -11.00
N THR A 67 -4.04 -2.72 -11.63
CA THR A 67 -3.00 -3.26 -12.51
C THR A 67 -3.53 -3.40 -13.94
N PRO A 68 -3.37 -2.36 -14.79
CA PRO A 68 -3.72 -2.41 -16.21
C PRO A 68 -3.18 -3.64 -16.93
N ASP A 69 -1.94 -4.05 -16.66
CA ASP A 69 -1.29 -5.18 -17.36
C ASP A 69 -1.29 -6.50 -16.57
N GLY A 70 -2.21 -6.65 -15.60
CA GLY A 70 -2.41 -7.93 -14.88
C GLY A 70 -1.17 -8.46 -14.13
N ASN A 71 -0.28 -7.57 -13.67
CA ASN A 71 1.08 -7.92 -13.27
C ASN A 71 1.34 -7.78 -11.75
N LEU A 72 0.29 -7.90 -10.93
CA LEU A 72 0.32 -7.67 -9.48
C LEU A 72 1.43 -8.45 -8.77
N SER A 73 1.57 -9.76 -9.03
CA SER A 73 2.58 -10.59 -8.35
C SER A 73 4.01 -10.14 -8.65
N ARG A 74 4.28 -9.64 -9.86
CA ARG A 74 5.61 -9.15 -10.24
C ARG A 74 5.92 -7.84 -9.54
N GLY A 75 5.00 -6.87 -9.55
CA GLY A 75 5.21 -5.59 -8.87
C GLY A 75 5.26 -5.74 -7.34
N MET A 76 4.48 -6.64 -6.74
CA MET A 76 4.55 -6.89 -5.30
C MET A 76 5.86 -7.56 -4.87
N ARG A 77 6.44 -8.41 -5.72
CA ARG A 77 7.78 -8.98 -5.51
C ARG A 77 8.83 -7.87 -5.52
N GLN A 78 8.73 -6.92 -6.45
CA GLN A 78 9.63 -5.77 -6.52
C GLN A 78 9.48 -4.87 -5.28
N LEU A 79 8.26 -4.38 -5.00
CA LEU A 79 7.96 -3.47 -3.90
C LEU A 79 8.47 -4.01 -2.56
N ASN A 80 8.02 -5.20 -2.17
CA ASN A 80 8.40 -5.77 -0.88
C ASN A 80 9.86 -6.23 -0.84
N GLY A 81 10.41 -6.67 -1.97
CA GLY A 81 11.81 -7.10 -2.07
C GLY A 81 12.78 -5.94 -1.90
N VAL A 82 12.60 -4.88 -2.67
CA VAL A 82 13.44 -3.67 -2.60
C VAL A 82 13.30 -3.00 -1.25
N TYR A 83 12.07 -2.85 -0.74
CA TYR A 83 11.86 -2.29 0.60
C TYR A 83 12.55 -3.12 1.68
N THR A 84 12.46 -4.45 1.59
CA THR A 84 13.11 -5.33 2.56
C THR A 84 14.62 -5.14 2.58
N GLN A 85 15.24 -5.03 1.40
CA GLN A 85 16.68 -4.80 1.27
C GLN A 85 17.09 -3.43 1.82
N ALA A 86 16.36 -2.37 1.46
CA ALA A 86 16.61 -1.01 1.91
C ALA A 86 16.52 -0.89 3.44
N PHE A 87 15.44 -1.40 4.03
CA PHE A 87 15.24 -1.42 5.48
C PHE A 87 16.32 -2.22 6.19
N ASN A 88 16.65 -3.43 5.72
CA ASN A 88 17.68 -4.26 6.33
C ASN A 88 19.05 -3.58 6.30
N ARG A 89 19.41 -2.94 5.18
CA ARG A 89 20.65 -2.17 5.06
C ARG A 89 20.68 -0.99 6.04
N ARG A 90 19.62 -0.17 6.09
CA ARG A 90 19.52 1.00 6.97
C ARG A 90 19.57 0.62 8.44
N HIS A 91 18.91 -0.46 8.82
CA HIS A 91 18.77 -0.91 10.21
C HIS A 91 19.78 -1.97 10.64
N LYS A 92 20.79 -2.30 9.81
CA LYS A 92 21.78 -3.36 10.04
C LYS A 92 21.15 -4.70 10.46
N ARG A 93 20.08 -5.09 9.75
CA ARG A 93 19.32 -6.32 9.98
C ARG A 93 19.50 -7.31 8.84
N VAL A 94 19.16 -8.57 9.14
CA VAL A 94 19.06 -9.65 8.15
C VAL A 94 17.72 -10.36 8.28
N GLY A 95 17.34 -11.09 7.23
CA GLY A 95 16.13 -11.90 7.19
C GLY A 95 14.87 -11.15 6.73
N HIS A 96 13.72 -11.79 6.94
CA HIS A 96 12.44 -11.32 6.43
C HIS A 96 11.85 -10.21 7.31
N ILE A 97 11.38 -9.13 6.67
CA ILE A 97 10.59 -8.08 7.33
C ILE A 97 9.11 -8.43 7.35
N PHE A 98 8.58 -8.99 6.26
CA PHE A 98 7.17 -9.39 6.18
C PHE A 98 6.96 -10.83 6.65
N GLN A 99 5.81 -11.11 7.26
CA GLN A 99 5.47 -12.45 7.79
C GLN A 99 5.19 -13.52 6.72
N GLY A 100 5.20 -13.13 5.45
CA GLY A 100 4.91 -14.02 4.33
C GLY A 100 4.40 -13.24 3.12
N ARG A 101 3.59 -13.91 2.30
CA ARG A 101 2.94 -13.29 1.14
C ARG A 101 1.97 -12.19 1.57
N TYR A 102 1.90 -11.13 0.78
CA TYR A 102 0.81 -10.17 0.86
C TYR A 102 -0.54 -10.85 0.61
N LYS A 103 -1.60 -10.31 1.19
CA LYS A 103 -2.99 -10.61 0.82
C LYS A 103 -3.43 -9.61 -0.24
N ALA A 104 -4.18 -10.07 -1.23
CA ALA A 104 -4.82 -9.23 -2.23
C ALA A 104 -6.25 -9.72 -2.45
N ILE A 105 -7.21 -8.81 -2.37
CA ILE A 105 -8.63 -9.05 -2.61
C ILE A 105 -9.01 -8.22 -3.82
N VAL A 106 -9.58 -8.85 -4.85
CA VAL A 106 -10.10 -8.15 -6.03
C VAL A 106 -11.34 -7.34 -5.62
N ILE A 107 -11.42 -6.09 -6.07
CA ILE A 107 -12.54 -5.17 -5.82
C ILE A 107 -13.21 -4.87 -7.17
N GLN A 108 -14.54 -4.74 -7.20
CA GLN A 108 -15.23 -4.19 -8.36
C GLN A 108 -15.11 -2.66 -8.37
N LYS A 109 -14.59 -2.10 -9.46
CA LYS A 109 -14.12 -0.72 -9.53
C LYS A 109 -15.27 0.29 -9.37
N GLU A 110 -16.36 0.09 -10.09
CA GLU A 110 -17.48 1.04 -10.20
C GLU A 110 -18.27 1.16 -8.89
N SER A 111 -18.44 0.06 -8.15
CA SER A 111 -19.30 0.00 -6.97
C SER A 111 -18.57 0.18 -5.64
N HIS A 112 -17.29 -0.19 -5.56
CA HIS A 112 -16.61 -0.32 -4.26
C HIS A 112 -15.33 0.49 -4.10
N LEU A 113 -14.78 1.11 -5.16
CA LEU A 113 -13.49 1.81 -5.05
C LEU A 113 -13.51 2.89 -3.97
N LEU A 114 -14.53 3.74 -3.93
CA LEU A 114 -14.64 4.81 -2.93
C LEU A 114 -14.80 4.25 -1.51
N GLU A 115 -15.66 3.24 -1.34
CA GLU A 115 -15.92 2.61 -0.05
C GLU A 115 -14.65 1.96 0.53
N VAL A 116 -13.93 1.20 -0.29
CA VAL A 116 -12.72 0.50 0.14
C VAL A 116 -11.57 1.49 0.34
N SER A 117 -11.49 2.56 -0.45
CA SER A 117 -10.53 3.65 -0.22
C SER A 117 -10.79 4.34 1.12
N ARG A 118 -12.06 4.66 1.43
CA ARG A 118 -12.48 5.17 2.74
C ARG A 118 -12.13 4.18 3.85
N TYR A 119 -12.32 2.88 3.63
CA TYR A 119 -11.90 1.86 4.58
C TYR A 119 -10.39 1.92 4.83
N VAL A 120 -9.56 2.04 3.79
CA VAL A 120 -8.10 2.10 3.93
C VAL A 120 -7.66 3.32 4.73
N VAL A 121 -8.14 4.52 4.39
CA VAL A 121 -7.68 5.76 5.04
C VAL A 121 -8.18 5.91 6.47
N LEU A 122 -9.28 5.25 6.85
CA LEU A 122 -9.78 5.21 8.23
C LEU A 122 -9.08 4.16 9.11
N ASN A 123 -8.13 3.39 8.59
CA ASN A 123 -7.41 2.38 9.38
C ASN A 123 -6.75 2.93 10.65
N PRO A 124 -6.08 4.10 10.63
CA PRO A 124 -5.45 4.68 11.83
C PRO A 124 -6.47 4.96 12.95
N VAL A 125 -7.66 5.44 12.58
CA VAL A 125 -8.76 5.69 13.53
C VAL A 125 -9.29 4.38 14.11
N ARG A 126 -9.54 3.38 13.26
CA ARG A 126 -9.99 2.04 13.72
C ARG A 126 -8.96 1.36 14.63
N ALA A 127 -7.68 1.59 14.39
CA ALA A 127 -6.58 1.13 15.22
C ALA A 127 -6.37 1.96 16.49
N ARG A 128 -7.18 3.01 16.71
CA ARG A 128 -7.08 3.97 17.83
C ARG A 128 -5.72 4.67 17.90
N ALA A 129 -5.02 4.81 16.77
CA ALA A 129 -3.76 5.54 16.70
C ALA A 129 -3.98 7.06 16.67
N VAL A 130 -5.12 7.50 16.13
CA VAL A 130 -5.54 8.90 16.01
C VAL A 130 -7.07 8.98 16.16
N ILE A 131 -7.59 10.19 16.44
CA ILE A 131 -9.04 10.43 16.59
C ILE A 131 -9.65 10.78 15.23
N HIS A 132 -8.92 11.48 14.37
CA HIS A 132 -9.36 11.91 13.05
C HIS A 132 -8.31 11.50 11.99
N PRO A 133 -8.71 11.09 10.77
CA PRO A 133 -7.77 10.53 9.78
C PRO A 133 -6.73 11.52 9.24
N ASP A 134 -6.99 12.84 9.28
CA ASP A 134 -6.00 13.87 8.90
C ASP A 134 -4.77 13.93 9.83
N GLN A 135 -4.91 13.47 11.07
CA GLN A 135 -3.82 13.38 12.04
C GLN A 135 -2.80 12.31 11.66
N TRP A 136 -3.16 11.38 10.76
CA TRP A 136 -2.26 10.34 10.26
C TRP A 136 -1.72 10.71 8.87
N ARG A 137 -0.59 11.43 8.85
CA ARG A 137 0.12 11.86 7.63
C ARG A 137 0.48 10.69 6.69
N TRP A 138 0.64 9.49 7.23
CA TRP A 138 1.07 8.32 6.48
C TRP A 138 -0.08 7.55 5.81
N SER A 139 -1.11 8.27 5.38
CA SER A 139 -2.20 7.75 4.56
C SER A 139 -2.51 8.74 3.44
N SER A 140 -3.19 8.27 2.40
CA SER A 140 -3.61 9.14 1.31
C SER A 140 -4.77 10.06 1.69
N TYR A 141 -5.30 10.01 2.92
CA TYR A 141 -6.48 10.80 3.34
C TYR A 141 -6.34 12.29 3.02
N ARG A 142 -5.26 12.92 3.48
CA ARG A 142 -5.05 14.37 3.37
C ARG A 142 -4.99 14.79 1.90
N ALA A 143 -4.29 14.02 1.07
CA ALA A 143 -4.21 14.26 -0.37
C ALA A 143 -5.56 14.06 -1.07
N THR A 144 -6.26 12.96 -0.78
CA THR A 144 -7.63 12.68 -1.28
C THR A 144 -8.61 13.78 -0.88
N ALA A 145 -8.47 14.35 0.32
CA ALA A 145 -9.33 15.42 0.85
C ALA A 145 -8.90 16.84 0.41
N GLY A 146 -7.87 16.98 -0.42
CA GLY A 146 -7.38 18.29 -0.89
C GLY A 146 -6.62 19.12 0.16
N MET A 147 -6.24 18.52 1.28
CA MET A 147 -5.49 19.17 2.37
C MET A 147 -3.99 19.28 2.08
N GLU A 148 -3.47 18.46 1.16
CA GLU A 148 -2.08 18.49 0.73
C GLU A 148 -1.93 18.01 -0.71
N LYS A 149 -0.79 18.33 -1.32
CA LYS A 149 -0.44 17.82 -2.65
C LYS A 149 -0.24 16.30 -2.57
N PRO A 150 -0.84 15.50 -3.49
CA PRO A 150 -0.62 14.06 -3.51
C PRO A 150 0.86 13.72 -3.74
N HIS A 151 1.34 12.69 -3.03
CA HIS A 151 2.61 12.05 -3.36
C HIS A 151 2.57 11.50 -4.79
N ALA A 152 3.68 11.50 -5.52
CA ALA A 152 3.73 11.08 -6.92
C ALA A 152 3.29 9.63 -7.17
N CYS A 153 3.30 8.79 -6.14
CA CYS A 153 2.75 7.43 -6.23
C CYS A 153 1.21 7.41 -6.32
N LEU A 154 0.50 8.45 -5.88
CA LEU A 154 -0.94 8.47 -5.69
C LEU A 154 -1.66 9.15 -6.86
N THR A 155 -2.72 8.51 -7.36
CA THR A 155 -3.66 9.07 -8.33
C THR A 155 -4.97 9.40 -7.64
N THR A 156 -5.40 10.67 -7.72
CA THR A 156 -6.64 11.18 -7.09
C THR A 156 -7.74 11.56 -8.09
N ASN A 157 -7.44 11.58 -9.39
CA ASN A 157 -8.35 12.10 -10.43
C ASN A 157 -9.67 11.31 -10.54
N TRP A 158 -9.69 10.06 -10.07
CA TRP A 158 -10.86 9.19 -10.09
C TRP A 158 -11.94 9.58 -9.06
N ILE A 159 -11.65 10.49 -8.12
CA ILE A 159 -12.58 10.85 -7.04
C ILE A 159 -13.73 11.73 -7.55
N LEU A 160 -13.46 12.57 -8.57
CA LEU A 160 -14.40 13.53 -9.14
C LEU A 160 -14.74 13.23 -10.61
N GLY A 161 -14.25 12.10 -11.12
CA GLY A 161 -14.47 11.64 -12.50
C GLY A 161 -15.62 10.66 -12.63
#